data_AF-A0A6N8YY92-F1
#
_entry.id   AF-A0A6N8YY92-F1
#
_cell.length_a   1.000
_cell.length_b   1.000
_cell.length_c   1.000
_cell.angle_alpha   90.00
_cell.angle_beta   90.00
_cell.angle_gamma   90.00
#
_symmetry.space_group_name_H-M   'P 1'
#
loop_
_entity.id
_entity.type
_entity.pdbx_description
1 polymer ?
#
loop_
_entity_poly.entity_id
_entity_poly.type
_entity_poly.pdbx_seq_one_letter_code
_entity_poly.pdbx_strand_id
1 'polypeptide(L)'
;MVLTMLSNRARLKAAVEKAVAEAVETAVAEAVEKAVAEAVPQAVAEHNRLWREWNERREAAAREGREFIEPPPEPPLGNGKSV
;
A
#
# COMPACT_ATOMS: atom_id res chain seq x y z
N MET A 1 19.19 -37.03 -33.54
CA MET A 1 18.48 -35.76 -33.83
C MET A 1 17.34 -35.46 -32.83
N VAL A 2 16.47 -36.42 -32.49
CA VAL A 2 15.32 -36.22 -31.58
C VAL A 2 15.72 -35.84 -30.13
N LEU A 3 16.76 -36.46 -29.56
CA LEU A 3 17.27 -36.14 -28.21
C LEU A 3 17.76 -34.68 -28.06
N THR A 4 18.36 -34.12 -29.12
CA THR A 4 18.83 -32.72 -29.16
C THR A 4 17.65 -31.74 -29.18
N MET A 5 16.59 -32.05 -29.93
CA MET A 5 15.35 -31.26 -29.99
C MET A 5 14.64 -31.22 -28.63
N LEU A 6 14.54 -32.37 -27.95
CA LEU A 6 13.91 -32.47 -26.62
C LEU A 6 14.69 -31.68 -25.56
N SER A 7 16.03 -31.74 -25.62
CA SER A 7 16.91 -30.98 -24.71
C SER A 7 16.78 -29.47 -24.94
N ASN A 8 16.66 -29.03 -26.19
CA ASN A 8 16.45 -27.61 -26.53
C ASN A 8 15.08 -27.10 -26.05
N ARG A 9 14.02 -27.91 -26.19
CA ARG A 9 12.69 -27.57 -25.70
C ARG A 9 12.66 -27.42 -24.17
N ALA A 10 13.33 -28.30 -23.44
CA ALA A 10 13.41 -28.22 -21.98
C ALA A 10 14.16 -26.95 -21.52
N ARG A 11 15.27 -26.61 -22.17
CA ARG A 11 16.02 -25.37 -21.90
C ARG A 11 15.22 -24.12 -22.22
N LEU A 12 14.48 -24.12 -23.33
CA LEU A 12 13.62 -22.99 -23.69
C LEU A 12 12.50 -22.80 -22.66
N LYS A 13 11.87 -23.89 -22.19
CA LYS A 13 10.85 -23.82 -21.13
C LYS A 13 11.42 -23.20 -19.85
N ALA A 14 12.57 -23.69 -19.39
CA ALA A 14 13.23 -23.15 -18.19
C ALA A 14 13.63 -21.68 -18.35
N ALA A 15 14.10 -21.28 -19.54
CA ALA A 15 14.42 -19.88 -19.83
C ALA A 15 13.18 -18.98 -19.80
N VAL A 16 12.07 -19.43 -20.38
CA VAL A 16 10.79 -18.69 -20.35
C VAL A 16 10.24 -18.62 -18.93
N GLU A 17 10.23 -19.72 -18.18
CA GLU A 17 9.76 -19.72 -16.79
C GLU A 17 10.57 -18.76 -15.91
N LYS A 18 11.90 -18.76 -16.08
CA LYS A 18 12.77 -17.81 -15.38
C LYS A 18 12.47 -16.36 -15.78
N ALA A 19 12.37 -16.07 -17.08
CA ALA A 19 12.08 -14.72 -17.57
C ALA A 19 10.71 -14.21 -17.10
N VAL A 20 9.69 -15.08 -17.07
CA VAL A 20 8.36 -14.73 -16.56
C VAL A 20 8.42 -14.47 -15.05
N ALA A 21 9.12 -15.31 -14.29
CA ALA A 21 9.26 -15.10 -12.84
C ALA A 21 9.93 -13.75 -12.53
N GLU A 22 11.05 -13.45 -13.19
CA GLU A 22 11.78 -12.18 -13.02
C GLU A 22 10.93 -10.98 -13.44
N ALA A 23 10.19 -11.09 -14.55
CA ALA A 23 9.31 -10.03 -15.04
C ALA A 23 8.13 -9.77 -14.09
N VAL A 24 7.51 -10.84 -13.55
CA VAL A 24 6.40 -10.72 -12.59
C VAL A 24 6.89 -10.11 -11.29
N GLU A 25 8.03 -10.57 -10.77
CA GLU A 25 8.62 -10.04 -9.54
C GLU A 25 8.89 -8.54 -9.67
N THR A 26 9.51 -8.12 -10.77
CA THR A 26 9.80 -6.71 -11.05
C THR A 26 8.51 -5.89 -11.17
N ALA A 27 7.54 -6.37 -11.97
CA ALA A 27 6.29 -5.65 -12.20
C ALA A 27 5.46 -5.50 -10.92
N VAL A 28 5.42 -6.53 -10.06
CA VAL A 28 4.72 -6.47 -8.78
C VAL A 28 5.44 -5.52 -7.82
N ALA A 29 6.77 -5.58 -7.75
CA ALA A 29 7.55 -4.68 -6.90
C ALA A 29 7.30 -3.21 -7.28
N GLU A 30 7.41 -2.86 -8.56
CA GLU A 30 7.16 -1.51 -9.05
C GLU A 30 5.71 -1.05 -8.82
N ALA A 31 4.74 -1.92 -9.06
CA ALA A 31 3.33 -1.61 -8.85
C ALA A 31 3.02 -1.35 -7.37
N VAL A 32 3.56 -2.18 -6.47
CA VAL A 32 3.38 -2.02 -5.02
C VAL A 32 4.10 -0.76 -4.53
N GLU A 33 5.34 -0.54 -4.94
CA GLU A 33 6.11 0.65 -4.57
C GLU A 33 5.36 1.91 -4.98
N LYS A 34 4.89 1.98 -6.23
CA LYS A 34 4.13 3.12 -6.72
C LYS A 34 2.81 3.31 -5.96
N ALA A 35 2.05 2.24 -5.76
CA ALA A 35 0.78 2.31 -5.03
C ALA A 35 0.98 2.81 -3.59
N VAL A 36 2.02 2.33 -2.91
CA VAL A 36 2.38 2.75 -1.55
C VAL A 36 2.86 4.21 -1.55
N ALA A 37 3.73 4.59 -2.49
CA ALA A 37 4.28 5.94 -2.60
C ALA A 37 3.20 6.99 -2.89
N GLU A 38 2.14 6.64 -3.60
CA GLU A 38 1.01 7.53 -3.87
C GLU A 38 0.00 7.55 -2.71
N ALA A 39 -0.40 6.40 -2.19
CA ALA A 39 -1.48 6.29 -1.21
C ALA A 39 -1.06 6.67 0.22
N VAL A 40 0.14 6.28 0.65
CA VAL A 40 0.57 6.48 2.05
C VAL A 40 0.73 7.96 2.40
N PRO A 41 1.39 8.82 1.59
CA PRO A 41 1.51 10.23 1.94
C PRO A 41 0.15 10.93 2.06
N GLN A 42 -0.82 10.57 1.21
CA GLN A 42 -2.17 11.13 1.28
C GLN A 42 -2.91 10.68 2.55
N ALA A 43 -2.85 9.39 2.88
CA ALA A 43 -3.45 8.84 4.10
C ALA A 43 -2.82 9.46 5.37
N VAL A 44 -1.50 9.62 5.40
CA VAL A 44 -0.77 10.25 6.50
C VAL A 44 -1.13 11.74 6.62
N ALA A 45 -1.20 12.46 5.49
CA ALA A 45 -1.58 13.87 5.48
C ALA A 45 -3.00 14.06 6.03
N GLU A 46 -3.94 13.22 5.61
CA GLU A 46 -5.31 13.26 6.09
C GLU A 46 -5.42 12.92 7.58
N HIS A 47 -4.74 11.87 8.02
CA HIS A 47 -4.67 11.52 9.44
C HIS A 47 -4.14 12.68 10.28
N ASN A 48 -3.05 13.31 9.85
CA ASN A 48 -2.45 14.44 10.54
C ASN A 48 -3.38 15.67 10.58
N ARG A 49 -4.14 15.91 9.50
CA ARG A 49 -5.14 16.98 9.44
C ARG A 49 -6.23 16.75 10.47
N LEU A 50 -6.84 15.57 10.47
CA LEU A 50 -7.92 15.21 11.40
C LEU A 50 -7.48 15.31 12.87
N TRP A 51 -6.29 14.81 13.18
CA TRP A 51 -5.74 14.88 14.53
C TRP A 51 -5.44 16.30 14.99
N ARG A 52 -4.96 17.16 14.08
CA ARG A 52 -4.75 18.57 14.39
C ARG A 52 -6.06 19.25 14.73
N GLU A 53 -7.07 19.10 13.87
CA GLU A 53 -8.39 19.71 14.07
C GLU A 53 -9.06 19.21 15.37
N TRP A 54 -8.94 17.92 15.68
CA TRP A 54 -9.45 17.35 16.93
C TRP A 54 -8.73 17.92 18.15
N ASN A 55 -7.40 18.04 18.11
CA ASN A 55 -6.62 18.64 19.20
C ASN A 55 -7.00 20.12 19.40
N GLU A 56 -7.18 20.88 18.33
CA GLU A 56 -7.62 22.27 18.40
C GLU A 56 -8.99 22.40 19.10
N ARG A 57 -9.96 21.52 18.76
CA ARG A 57 -11.27 21.47 19.44
C ARG A 57 -11.15 21.11 20.91
N ARG A 58 -10.32 20.11 21.23
CA ARG A 58 -10.05 19.70 22.61
C ARG A 58 -9.46 20.84 23.44
N GLU A 59 -8.48 21.56 22.90
CA GLU A 59 -7.87 22.70 23.56
C GLU A 59 -8.85 23.86 23.73
N ALA A 60 -9.70 24.12 22.73
CA ALA A 60 -10.74 25.14 22.84
C ALA A 60 -11.74 24.81 23.97
N ALA A 61 -12.21 23.56 24.05
CA ALA A 61 -13.07 23.11 25.15
C ALA A 61 -12.38 23.28 26.51
N ALA A 62 -11.10 22.93 26.61
CA ALA A 62 -10.32 23.11 27.84
C ALA A 62 -10.18 24.58 28.24
N ARG A 63 -9.92 25.49 27.30
CA ARG A 63 -9.85 26.95 27.54
C ARG A 63 -11.18 27.51 28.04
N GLU A 64 -12.29 26.95 27.59
CA GLU A 64 -13.64 27.35 27.98
C GLU A 64 -14.13 26.64 29.26
N GLY A 65 -13.31 25.76 29.85
CA GLY A 65 -13.69 24.97 31.02
C GLY A 65 -14.80 23.95 30.72
N ARG A 66 -15.00 23.59 29.46
CA ARG A 66 -15.98 22.58 29.02
C ARG A 66 -15.34 21.20 28.97
N GLU A 67 -16.13 20.19 29.32
CA GLU A 67 -15.74 18.80 29.12
C GLU A 67 -15.67 18.47 27.62
N PHE A 68 -14.64 17.74 27.20
CA PHE A 68 -14.43 17.32 25.83
C PHE A 68 -14.65 15.82 25.70
N ILE A 69 -15.75 15.43 25.03
CA ILE A 69 -16.22 14.05 24.91
C ILE A 69 -16.12 13.47 23.49
N GLU A 70 -15.60 14.26 22.54
CA GLU A 70 -15.44 13.79 21.16
C GLU A 70 -14.33 12.73 21.11
N PRO A 71 -14.62 11.52 20.59
CA PRO A 71 -13.61 10.47 20.47
C PRO A 71 -12.52 10.90 19.47
N PRO A 72 -11.28 10.41 19.64
CA PRO A 72 -10.20 10.70 18.69
C PRO A 72 -10.56 10.19 17.29
N PRO A 73 -10.12 10.88 16.23
CA PRO A 73 -10.41 10.49 14.86
C PRO A 73 -9.78 9.14 14.53
N GLU A 74 -10.53 8.29 13.86
CA GLU A 74 -10.04 6.99 13.41
C GLU A 74 -8.97 7.17 12.31
N PRO A 75 -7.95 6.31 12.26
CA PRO A 75 -7.03 6.31 11.13
C PRO A 75 -7.81 6.02 9.85
N PRO A 76 -7.42 6.60 8.71
CA PRO A 76 -8.03 6.27 7.43
C PRO A 76 -7.74 4.79 7.12
N LEU A 77 -8.68 3.92 7.48
CA LEU A 77 -8.66 2.52 7.09
C LEU A 77 -8.92 2.51 5.59
N GLY A 78 -7.91 2.12 4.81
CA GLY A 78 -8.13 1.73 3.43
C GLY A 78 -9.20 0.64 3.46
N ASN A 79 -10.41 0.96 3.00
CA ASN A 79 -11.54 0.05 3.02
C ASN A 79 -11.07 -1.29 2.43
N GLY A 80 -10.89 -2.30 3.29
CA GLY A 80 -10.47 -3.65 2.94
C GLY A 80 -11.56 -4.39 2.18
N LYS A 81 -12.17 -3.77 1.18
CA LYS A 81 -12.81 -4.48 0.09
C LYS A 81 -11.69 -5.00 -0.79
N SER A 82 -11.12 -6.12 -0.37
CA SER A 82 -10.48 -7.05 -1.30
C SER A 82 -11.44 -7.24 -2.47
N VAL A 83 -11.06 -6.72 -3.63
CA VAL A 83 -11.69 -7.08 -4.91
C VAL A 83 -11.11 -8.42 -5.34
#